data_AF-A0A8H7SJM7-F1
#
_entry.id   AF-A0A8H7SJM7-F1
#
_cell.length_a   1.000
_cell.length_b   1.000
_cell.length_c   1.000
_cell.angle_alpha   90.00
_cell.angle_beta   90.00
_cell.angle_gamma   90.00
#
_symmetry.space_group_name_H-M   'P 1'
#
loop_
_entity.id
_entity.type
_entity.pdbx_description
1 polymer ?
#
loop_
_entity_poly.entity_id
_entity_poly.type
_entity_poly.pdbx_seq_one_letter_code
_entity_poly.pdbx_strand_id
1 'polypeptide(L)'
;MPSILSSRRTPSLQRINEKAPLMPSRDNLEYQMEQGSIEAAFTLASITEYRHDQVCHNCDTIASYYLSAFSLVKSNSTIECNSLLLALVQQTILFIQCHLDISRETHIAWLPILMVELRTLGKSIKDQSAEPDRFVSLPNMDQVSNDVYIDTSIEGDYGRAVRISIYHCRAVLCEDIDTTKSIFYYRKCVSVRPSPLESQKLQQSAKLALQHLITDGHKYAADTRPRLPSRTSSVSSGASSSCPMSCSNCGVEKRGMPVCSKCKSQYYCGVRCLKAHKPVHDLECSAL
;
A
#
# COMPACT_ATOMS: atom_id res chain seq x y z
N MET A 1 39.25 -27.51 47.95
CA MET A 1 38.68 -27.13 46.64
C MET A 1 38.61 -25.61 46.57
N PRO A 2 39.64 -24.92 46.04
CA PRO A 2 39.66 -23.46 45.98
C PRO A 2 39.02 -22.94 44.67
N SER A 3 38.19 -21.92 44.79
CA SER A 3 37.48 -21.27 43.69
C SER A 3 38.36 -20.20 43.04
N ILE A 4 38.62 -20.34 41.75
CA ILE A 4 39.37 -19.39 40.92
C ILE A 4 38.39 -18.37 40.34
N LEU A 5 38.42 -17.13 40.82
CA LEU A 5 37.72 -15.99 40.24
C LEU A 5 38.57 -15.37 39.13
N SER A 6 38.15 -15.54 37.87
CA SER A 6 38.79 -14.98 36.69
C SER A 6 38.27 -13.55 36.44
N SER A 7 39.15 -12.56 36.61
CA SER A 7 38.88 -11.14 36.37
C SER A 7 38.96 -10.83 34.87
N ARG A 8 37.80 -10.59 34.23
CA ARG A 8 37.73 -10.08 32.84
C ARG A 8 37.92 -8.56 32.84
N ARG A 9 39.06 -8.09 32.32
CA ARG A 9 39.26 -6.69 31.95
C ARG A 9 38.49 -6.39 30.66
N THR A 10 37.55 -5.45 30.72
CA THR A 10 36.89 -4.87 29.54
C THR A 10 37.84 -3.86 28.87
N PRO A 11 38.05 -3.94 27.54
CA PRO A 11 38.83 -2.94 26.82
C PRO A 11 38.07 -1.62 26.74
N SER A 12 38.76 -0.53 27.05
CA SER A 12 38.27 0.84 26.93
C SER A 12 38.09 1.22 25.46
N LEU A 13 36.85 1.37 25.02
CA LEU A 13 36.48 1.94 23.73
C LEU A 13 36.94 3.40 23.65
N GLN A 14 37.99 3.65 22.85
CA GLN A 14 38.35 4.99 22.42
C GLN A 14 37.21 5.54 21.54
N ARG A 15 36.55 6.62 22.01
CA ARG A 15 35.61 7.41 21.20
C ARG A 15 36.40 8.07 20.06
N ILE A 16 36.29 7.51 18.87
CA ILE A 16 36.66 8.21 17.64
C ILE A 16 35.64 9.33 17.45
N ASN A 17 36.10 10.57 17.47
CA ASN A 17 35.27 11.76 17.28
C ASN A 17 34.97 11.89 15.78
N GLU A 18 34.04 11.08 15.27
CA GLU A 18 33.58 11.16 13.88
C GLU A 18 32.82 12.47 13.69
N LYS A 19 33.47 13.41 12.99
CA LYS A 19 32.87 14.69 12.61
C LYS A 19 31.69 14.39 11.69
N ALA A 20 30.48 14.76 12.11
CA ALA A 20 29.27 14.55 11.32
C ALA A 20 29.45 15.13 9.90
N PRO A 21 29.05 14.41 8.84
CA PRO A 21 29.12 14.92 7.47
C PRO A 21 28.38 16.26 7.38
N LEU A 22 29.05 17.29 6.82
CA LEU A 22 28.41 18.56 6.51
C LEU A 22 27.33 18.29 5.47
N MET A 23 26.06 18.43 5.86
CA MET A 23 24.93 18.32 4.93
C MET A 23 25.03 19.45 3.88
N PRO A 24 24.85 19.13 2.58
CA PRO A 24 24.81 20.16 1.54
C PRO A 24 23.73 21.20 1.85
N SER A 25 24.00 22.47 1.51
CA SER A 25 22.97 23.52 1.58
C SER A 25 21.80 23.16 0.67
N ARG A 26 20.58 23.53 1.06
CA ARG A 26 19.37 23.32 0.26
C ARG A 26 19.51 23.91 -1.15
N ASP A 27 20.02 25.14 -1.27
CA ASP A 27 20.24 25.81 -2.56
C ASP A 27 21.20 25.02 -3.46
N ASN A 28 22.19 24.35 -2.86
CA ASN A 28 23.13 23.52 -3.60
C ASN A 28 22.45 22.24 -4.12
N LEU A 29 21.55 21.64 -3.33
CA LEU A 29 20.77 20.48 -3.77
C LEU A 29 19.76 20.86 -4.87
N GLU A 30 19.10 22.01 -4.76
CA GLU A 30 18.18 22.50 -5.78
C GLU A 30 18.92 22.73 -7.11
N TYR A 31 20.09 23.38 -7.07
CA TYR A 31 20.96 23.51 -8.22
C TYR A 31 21.39 22.14 -8.80
N GLN A 32 21.80 21.19 -7.96
CA GLN A 32 22.18 19.85 -8.43
C GLN A 32 20.99 19.10 -9.07
N MET A 33 19.78 19.24 -8.54
CA MET A 33 18.57 18.67 -9.12
C MET A 33 18.31 19.28 -10.51
N GLU A 34 18.47 20.60 -10.68
CA GLU A 34 18.36 21.27 -11.98
C GLU A 34 19.42 20.78 -12.98
N GLN A 35 20.60 20.37 -12.50
CA GLN A 35 21.65 19.71 -13.30
C GLN A 35 21.36 18.22 -13.57
N GLY A 36 20.20 17.70 -13.15
CA GLY A 36 19.77 16.33 -13.43
C GLY A 36 20.14 15.29 -12.37
N SER A 37 20.51 15.71 -11.15
CA SER A 37 20.78 14.78 -10.05
C SER A 37 19.51 14.22 -9.43
N ILE A 38 19.26 12.92 -9.66
CA ILE A 38 18.17 12.15 -9.02
C ILE A 38 18.38 12.11 -7.50
N GLU A 39 19.63 11.96 -7.05
CA GLU A 39 19.98 11.91 -5.63
C GLU A 39 19.65 13.23 -4.94
N ALA A 40 19.95 14.38 -5.57
CA ALA A 40 19.62 15.68 -5.01
C ALA A 40 18.11 15.88 -4.84
N ALA A 41 17.30 15.48 -5.83
CA ALA A 41 15.84 15.51 -5.74
C ALA A 41 15.32 14.62 -4.59
N PHE A 42 15.87 13.41 -4.45
CA PHE A 42 15.52 12.49 -3.38
C PHE A 42 15.91 13.04 -2.00
N THR A 43 17.10 13.64 -1.87
CA THR A 43 17.56 14.28 -0.63
C THR A 43 16.66 15.46 -0.27
N LEU A 44 16.32 16.34 -1.23
CA LEU A 44 15.40 17.46 -1.02
C LEU A 44 14.04 17.00 -0.50
N ALA A 45 13.48 15.93 -1.08
CA ALA A 45 12.24 15.32 -0.60
C ALA A 45 12.37 14.80 0.84
N SER A 46 13.49 14.15 1.15
CA SER A 46 13.74 13.54 2.47
C SER A 46 13.96 14.56 3.59
N ILE A 47 14.61 15.70 3.31
CA ILE A 47 14.91 16.72 4.32
C ILE A 47 13.81 17.78 4.46
N THR A 48 12.86 17.84 3.52
CA THR A 48 11.75 18.80 3.59
C THR A 48 10.73 18.34 4.62
N GLU A 49 10.57 19.10 5.70
CA GLU A 49 9.56 18.83 6.71
C GLU A 49 8.14 19.06 6.17
N TYR A 50 7.22 18.15 6.50
CA TYR A 50 5.79 18.29 6.21
C TYR A 50 4.96 18.03 7.47
N ARG A 51 3.74 18.58 7.50
CA ARG A 51 2.77 18.41 8.59
C ARG A 51 1.36 18.26 8.04
N HIS A 52 0.55 17.50 8.79
CA HIS A 52 -0.86 17.22 8.51
C HIS A 52 -1.70 17.72 9.68
N ASP A 53 -1.99 19.03 9.68
CA ASP A 53 -2.91 19.60 10.66
C ASP A 53 -4.33 19.49 10.06
N GLN A 54 -4.86 20.58 9.49
CA GLN A 54 -6.12 20.58 8.72
C GLN A 54 -5.88 20.55 7.20
N VAL A 55 -4.66 20.90 6.78
CA VAL A 55 -4.23 20.96 5.38
C VAL A 55 -2.82 20.39 5.28
N CYS A 56 -2.46 19.93 4.09
CA CYS A 56 -1.13 19.42 3.81
C CYS A 56 -0.13 20.57 3.66
N HIS A 57 0.87 20.66 4.54
CA HIS A 57 1.95 21.65 4.45
C HIS A 57 3.18 21.06 3.77
N ASN A 58 3.74 21.75 2.77
CA ASN A 58 4.93 21.36 1.98
C ASN A 58 4.82 20.03 1.21
N CYS A 59 3.66 19.37 1.24
CA CYS A 59 3.48 18.07 0.62
C CYS A 59 3.47 18.16 -0.92
N ASP A 60 2.98 19.27 -1.45
CA ASP A 60 3.11 19.65 -2.86
C ASP A 60 4.56 19.82 -3.29
N THR A 61 5.37 20.51 -2.48
CA THR A 61 6.81 20.67 -2.71
C THR A 61 7.51 19.31 -2.72
N ILE A 62 7.25 18.46 -1.73
CA ILE A 62 7.81 17.09 -1.68
C ILE A 62 7.37 16.27 -2.90
N ALA A 63 6.08 16.32 -3.27
CA ALA A 63 5.59 15.66 -4.46
C ALA A 63 6.30 16.16 -5.73
N SER A 64 6.57 17.46 -5.83
CA SER A 64 7.30 18.04 -6.96
C SER A 64 8.72 17.47 -7.08
N TYR A 65 9.43 17.27 -5.96
CA TYR A 65 10.76 16.65 -5.97
C TYR A 65 10.72 15.19 -6.43
N TYR A 66 9.74 14.41 -5.98
CA TYR A 66 9.55 13.04 -6.49
C TYR A 66 9.22 13.02 -7.98
N LEU A 67 8.36 13.93 -8.46
CA LEU A 67 8.03 14.05 -9.88
C LEU A 67 9.26 14.41 -10.72
N SER A 68 10.09 15.35 -10.26
CA SER A 68 11.36 15.69 -10.90
C SER A 68 12.30 14.49 -10.95
N ALA A 69 12.47 13.76 -9.85
CA ALA A 69 13.28 12.55 -9.80
C ALA A 69 12.80 11.49 -10.80
N PHE A 70 11.48 11.23 -10.89
CA PHE A 70 10.95 10.29 -11.89
C PHE A 70 11.11 10.78 -13.33
N SER A 71 10.99 12.08 -13.57
CA SER A 71 11.25 12.68 -14.89
C SER A 71 12.70 12.42 -15.34
N LEU A 72 13.66 12.63 -14.44
CA LEU A 72 15.08 12.38 -14.69
C LEU A 72 15.37 10.91 -14.95
N VAL A 73 14.81 9.99 -14.13
CA VAL A 73 14.93 8.54 -14.36
C VAL A 73 14.42 8.15 -15.74
N LYS A 74 13.30 8.72 -16.19
CA LYS A 74 12.69 8.42 -17.50
C LYS A 74 13.39 9.09 -18.68
N SER A 75 14.19 10.15 -18.45
CA SER A 75 14.97 10.78 -19.52
C SER A 75 16.13 9.93 -20.02
N ASN A 76 16.55 8.93 -19.23
CA ASN A 76 17.55 7.95 -19.64
C ASN A 76 16.96 6.96 -20.66
N SER A 77 17.75 6.55 -21.65
CA SER A 77 17.32 5.58 -22.67
C SER A 77 17.00 4.20 -22.08
N THR A 78 17.74 3.82 -21.03
CA THR A 78 17.55 2.59 -20.25
C THR A 78 17.32 2.96 -18.80
N ILE A 79 16.33 2.34 -18.15
CA ILE A 79 16.03 2.61 -16.74
C ILE A 79 16.97 1.75 -15.89
N GLU A 80 17.96 2.40 -15.28
CA GLU A 80 18.87 1.73 -14.35
C GLU A 80 18.12 1.38 -13.06
N CYS A 81 17.93 0.08 -12.81
CA CYS A 81 17.28 -0.40 -11.61
C CYS A 81 18.30 -0.62 -10.49
N ASN A 82 18.44 0.38 -9.61
CA ASN A 82 19.40 0.36 -8.50
C ASN A 82 18.73 0.65 -7.14
N SER A 83 19.55 0.71 -6.09
CA SER A 83 19.09 0.99 -4.72
C SER A 83 18.44 2.35 -4.55
N LEU A 84 18.95 3.39 -5.23
CA LEU A 84 18.40 4.74 -5.18
C LEU A 84 16.99 4.78 -5.78
N LEU A 85 16.78 4.15 -6.95
CA LEU A 85 15.45 4.07 -7.56
C LEU A 85 14.46 3.32 -6.67
N LEU A 86 14.89 2.22 -6.05
CA LEU A 86 14.04 1.49 -5.11
C LEU A 86 13.66 2.34 -3.89
N ALA A 87 14.62 3.05 -3.29
CA ALA A 87 14.38 3.94 -2.15
C ALA A 87 13.43 5.09 -2.53
N LEU A 88 13.63 5.71 -3.70
CA LEU A 88 12.75 6.74 -4.25
C LEU A 88 11.30 6.24 -4.39
N VAL A 89 11.11 5.06 -4.98
CA VAL A 89 9.77 4.45 -5.16
C VAL A 89 9.15 4.12 -3.81
N GLN A 90 9.89 3.55 -2.88
CA GLN A 90 9.39 3.18 -1.56
C GLN A 90 8.98 4.41 -0.74
N GLN A 91 9.80 5.45 -0.70
CA GLN A 91 9.45 6.70 -0.03
C GLN A 91 8.25 7.39 -0.67
N THR A 92 8.18 7.40 -2.01
CA THR A 92 7.00 7.92 -2.72
C THR A 92 5.73 7.15 -2.34
N ILE A 93 5.80 5.81 -2.26
CA ILE A 93 4.65 4.98 -1.85
C ILE A 93 4.23 5.28 -0.41
N LEU A 94 5.17 5.39 0.52
CA LEU A 94 4.88 5.74 1.91
C LEU A 94 4.23 7.12 1.99
N PHE A 95 4.75 8.07 1.23
CA PHE A 95 4.21 9.43 1.12
C PHE A 95 2.78 9.43 0.55
N ILE A 96 2.51 8.65 -0.50
CA ILE A 96 1.15 8.49 -1.04
C ILE A 96 0.22 7.87 0.02
N GLN A 97 0.68 6.83 0.72
CA GLN A 97 -0.11 6.12 1.72
C GLN A 97 -0.49 6.99 2.91
N CYS A 98 0.42 7.84 3.41
CA CYS A 98 0.09 8.73 4.53
C CYS A 98 -0.93 9.83 4.15
N HIS A 99 -1.12 10.10 2.86
CA HIS A 99 -2.10 11.07 2.36
C HIS A 99 -3.42 10.45 1.94
N LEU A 100 -3.60 9.13 2.07
CA LEU A 100 -4.79 8.49 1.54
C LEU A 100 -6.06 8.91 2.23
N ASP A 101 -6.05 8.97 3.55
CA ASP A 101 -7.24 9.36 4.30
C ASP A 101 -7.57 10.84 4.06
N ILE A 102 -6.55 11.71 4.03
CA ILE A 102 -6.72 13.13 3.72
C ILE A 102 -7.29 13.33 2.30
N SER A 103 -6.87 12.52 1.33
CA SER A 103 -7.35 12.61 -0.07
C SER A 103 -8.84 12.28 -0.25
N ARG A 104 -9.44 11.61 0.74
CA ARG A 104 -10.88 11.28 0.73
C ARG A 104 -11.74 12.47 1.13
N GLU A 105 -11.20 13.33 1.97
CA GLU A 105 -11.89 14.50 2.52
C GLU A 105 -11.55 15.76 1.73
N THR A 106 -10.33 15.82 1.20
CA THR A 106 -9.80 16.98 0.49
C THR A 106 -9.18 16.58 -0.84
N HIS A 107 -9.36 17.42 -1.86
CA HIS A 107 -8.77 17.16 -3.17
C HIS A 107 -7.26 17.45 -3.16
N ILE A 108 -6.44 16.41 -3.30
CA ILE A 108 -4.99 16.51 -3.39
C ILE A 108 -4.55 16.36 -4.85
N ALA A 109 -4.24 17.47 -5.52
CA ALA A 109 -3.99 17.49 -6.97
C ALA A 109 -2.76 16.68 -7.42
N TRP A 110 -1.71 16.61 -6.60
CA TRP A 110 -0.47 15.89 -6.96
C TRP A 110 -0.58 14.36 -6.80
N LEU A 111 -1.51 13.88 -5.98
CA LEU A 111 -1.67 12.44 -5.68
C LEU A 111 -1.96 11.59 -6.92
N PRO A 112 -2.97 11.91 -7.77
CA PRO A 112 -3.21 11.15 -8.99
C PRO A 112 -2.04 11.24 -9.98
N ILE A 113 -1.28 12.34 -9.99
CA ILE A 113 -0.11 12.52 -10.88
C ILE A 113 1.01 11.57 -10.46
N LEU A 114 1.39 11.54 -9.18
CA LEU A 114 2.39 10.59 -8.68
C LEU A 114 1.98 9.13 -8.93
N MET A 115 0.68 8.82 -8.81
CA MET A 115 0.17 7.47 -9.10
C MET A 115 0.31 7.08 -10.58
N VAL A 116 0.06 8.03 -11.49
CA VAL A 116 0.29 7.83 -12.92
C VAL A 116 1.78 7.64 -13.21
N GLU A 117 2.64 8.40 -12.53
CA GLU A 117 4.09 8.28 -12.68
C GLU A 117 4.62 6.93 -12.22
N LEU A 118 4.26 6.48 -11.01
CA LEU A 118 4.61 5.14 -10.53
C LEU A 118 4.09 4.03 -11.46
N ARG A 119 2.87 4.18 -12.00
CA ARG A 119 2.32 3.21 -12.96
C ARG A 119 3.16 3.17 -14.25
N THR A 120 3.54 4.34 -14.76
CA THR A 120 4.29 4.46 -16.02
C THR A 120 5.70 3.90 -15.84
N LEU A 121 6.38 4.25 -14.75
CA LEU A 121 7.66 3.68 -14.35
C LEU A 121 7.60 2.14 -14.27
N GLY A 122 6.62 1.60 -13.52
CA GLY A 122 6.47 0.16 -13.37
C GLY A 122 6.14 -0.57 -14.68
N LYS A 123 5.52 0.12 -15.65
CA LYS A 123 5.32 -0.40 -17.01
C LYS A 123 6.64 -0.41 -17.78
N SER A 124 7.38 0.69 -17.81
CA SER A 124 8.65 0.79 -18.52
C SER A 124 9.68 -0.24 -18.01
N ILE A 125 9.78 -0.43 -16.69
CA ILE A 125 10.66 -1.46 -16.10
C ILE A 125 10.22 -2.87 -16.53
N LYS A 126 8.91 -3.12 -16.61
CA LYS A 126 8.40 -4.41 -17.10
C LYS A 126 8.72 -4.62 -18.57
N ASP A 127 8.50 -3.61 -19.41
CA ASP A 127 8.71 -3.69 -20.86
C ASP A 127 10.20 -3.87 -21.21
N GLN A 128 11.12 -3.38 -20.37
CA GLN A 128 12.57 -3.61 -20.48
C GLN A 128 13.03 -4.95 -19.88
N SER A 129 12.19 -5.61 -19.09
CA SER A 129 12.54 -6.90 -18.46
C SER A 129 12.26 -8.06 -19.41
N ALA A 130 13.25 -8.94 -19.59
CA ALA A 130 13.07 -10.18 -20.33
C ALA A 130 12.26 -11.23 -19.54
N GLU A 131 12.05 -11.03 -18.23
CA GLU A 131 11.43 -12.01 -17.35
C GLU A 131 9.90 -11.92 -17.40
N PRO A 132 9.19 -12.98 -17.82
CA PRO A 132 7.73 -13.00 -17.81
C PRO A 132 7.18 -13.10 -16.39
N ASP A 133 6.00 -12.54 -16.17
CA ASP A 133 5.26 -12.75 -14.91
C ASP A 133 4.84 -14.21 -14.79
N ARG A 134 5.01 -14.79 -13.60
CA ARG A 134 4.63 -16.19 -13.35
C ARG A 134 3.12 -16.33 -13.26
N PHE A 135 2.58 -17.41 -13.80
CA PHE A 135 1.19 -17.75 -13.54
C PHE A 135 1.06 -18.25 -12.09
N VAL A 136 0.20 -17.62 -11.31
CA VAL A 136 -0.04 -17.99 -9.90
C VAL A 136 -1.43 -18.61 -9.81
N SER A 137 -1.49 -19.94 -9.72
CA SER A 137 -2.72 -20.68 -9.43
C SER A 137 -3.08 -20.54 -7.95
N LEU A 138 -4.17 -19.84 -7.63
CA LEU A 138 -4.81 -19.89 -6.31
C LEU A 138 -5.73 -21.12 -6.33
N PRO A 139 -5.60 -22.14 -5.45
CA PRO A 139 -5.61 -22.00 -3.98
C PRO A 139 -4.58 -22.85 -3.19
N ASN A 140 -3.71 -23.63 -3.83
CA ASN A 140 -2.68 -24.43 -3.15
C ASN A 140 -1.33 -23.68 -3.15
N MET A 141 -1.18 -22.73 -2.23
CA MET A 141 0.03 -21.89 -2.11
C MET A 141 1.17 -22.55 -1.29
N ASP A 142 0.98 -23.78 -0.79
CA ASP A 142 1.94 -24.43 0.13
C ASP A 142 3.10 -25.17 -0.57
N GLN A 143 3.08 -25.30 -1.91
CA GLN A 143 4.21 -25.89 -2.63
C GLN A 143 5.20 -24.82 -3.04
N VAL A 144 6.15 -24.55 -2.15
CA VAL A 144 7.38 -23.80 -2.48
C VAL A 144 8.21 -24.69 -3.41
N SER A 145 8.00 -24.54 -4.72
CA SER A 145 8.88 -25.14 -5.72
C SER A 145 10.28 -24.58 -5.50
N ASN A 146 11.23 -25.45 -5.14
CA ASN A 146 12.67 -25.20 -5.15
C ASN A 146 13.11 -25.03 -6.61
N ASP A 147 12.71 -23.93 -7.25
CA ASP A 147 13.20 -23.58 -8.57
C ASP A 147 14.69 -23.29 -8.48
N VAL A 148 15.43 -23.93 -9.37
CA VAL A 148 16.87 -23.79 -9.59
C VAL A 148 17.25 -22.30 -9.63
N TYR A 149 18.25 -21.93 -8.82
CA TYR A 149 18.86 -20.60 -8.81
C TYR A 149 19.45 -20.31 -10.19
N ILE A 150 18.66 -19.73 -11.08
CA ILE A 150 19.20 -19.03 -12.25
C ILE A 150 19.91 -17.80 -11.70
N ASP A 151 21.20 -17.68 -12.02
CA ASP A 151 22.05 -16.54 -11.71
C ASP A 151 21.39 -15.26 -12.27
N THR A 152 20.72 -14.52 -11.39
CA THR A 152 20.03 -13.29 -11.76
C THR A 152 20.90 -12.10 -11.41
N SER A 153 21.06 -11.18 -12.36
CA SER A 153 21.76 -9.92 -12.10
C SER A 153 21.09 -9.15 -10.96
N ILE A 154 21.91 -8.51 -10.13
CA ILE A 154 21.47 -7.64 -9.01
C ILE A 154 20.50 -6.56 -9.50
N GLU A 155 20.72 -6.03 -10.71
CA GLU A 155 19.82 -5.05 -11.35
C GLU A 155 18.40 -5.61 -11.56
N GLY A 156 18.29 -6.88 -11.95
CA GLY A 156 17.01 -7.58 -12.06
C GLY A 156 16.27 -7.67 -10.71
N ASP A 157 17.02 -7.83 -9.61
CA ASP A 157 16.44 -7.88 -8.26
C ASP A 157 15.80 -6.56 -7.84
N TYR A 158 16.43 -5.43 -8.17
CA TYR A 158 15.87 -4.09 -7.94
C TYR A 158 14.64 -3.84 -8.82
N GLY A 159 14.72 -4.17 -10.12
CA GLY A 159 13.59 -4.02 -11.03
C GLY A 159 12.35 -4.79 -10.55
N ARG A 160 12.53 -6.02 -10.06
CA ARG A 160 11.44 -6.80 -9.44
C ARG A 160 10.94 -6.18 -8.15
N ALA A 161 11.82 -5.72 -7.27
CA ALA A 161 11.42 -5.08 -6.02
C ALA A 161 10.61 -3.78 -6.24
N VAL A 162 11.00 -2.97 -7.22
CA VAL A 162 10.25 -1.76 -7.63
C VAL A 162 8.86 -2.14 -8.14
N ARG A 163 8.76 -3.12 -9.06
CA ARG A 163 7.48 -3.60 -9.60
C ARG A 163 6.56 -4.16 -8.52
N ILE A 164 7.09 -4.97 -7.60
CA ILE A 164 6.34 -5.51 -6.45
C ILE A 164 5.78 -4.36 -5.60
N SER A 165 6.62 -3.37 -5.28
CA SER A 165 6.23 -2.22 -4.46
C SER A 165 5.09 -1.43 -5.13
N ILE A 166 5.21 -1.15 -6.43
CA ILE A 166 4.19 -0.43 -7.21
C ILE A 166 2.88 -1.22 -7.30
N TYR A 167 2.92 -2.53 -7.58
CA TYR A 167 1.70 -3.34 -7.63
C TYR A 167 1.02 -3.45 -6.27
N HIS A 168 1.79 -3.62 -5.19
CA HIS A 168 1.25 -3.65 -3.84
C HIS A 168 0.57 -2.32 -3.48
N CYS A 169 1.24 -1.19 -3.71
CA CYS A 169 0.66 0.15 -3.49
C CYS A 169 -0.68 0.30 -4.22
N ARG A 170 -0.72 -0.03 -5.51
CA ARG A 170 -1.94 0.07 -6.33
C ARG A 170 -3.07 -0.84 -5.84
N ALA A 171 -2.75 -2.02 -5.33
CA ALA A 171 -3.73 -2.93 -4.76
C ALA A 171 -4.40 -2.33 -3.52
N VAL A 172 -3.61 -1.81 -2.58
CA VAL A 172 -4.08 -1.14 -1.35
C VAL A 172 -4.98 0.05 -1.69
N LEU A 173 -4.58 0.87 -2.66
CA LEU A 173 -5.34 2.05 -3.09
C LEU A 173 -6.71 1.72 -3.67
N CYS A 174 -6.83 0.57 -4.32
CA CYS A 174 -8.08 0.12 -4.91
C CYS A 174 -8.95 -0.66 -3.93
N GLU A 175 -8.46 -1.05 -2.76
CA GLU A 175 -9.15 -2.01 -1.87
C GLU A 175 -10.55 -1.52 -1.46
N ASP A 176 -10.66 -0.25 -1.07
CA ASP A 176 -11.92 0.38 -0.64
C ASP A 176 -12.79 0.91 -1.80
N ILE A 177 -12.22 1.06 -3.01
CA ILE A 177 -12.88 1.73 -4.14
C ILE A 177 -13.36 0.71 -5.18
N ASP A 178 -12.50 -0.26 -5.51
CA ASP A 178 -12.70 -1.23 -6.57
C ASP A 178 -11.96 -2.53 -6.19
N THR A 179 -12.65 -3.36 -5.41
CA THR A 179 -12.10 -4.63 -4.91
C THR A 179 -11.64 -5.55 -6.03
N THR A 180 -12.31 -5.53 -7.20
CA THR A 180 -11.89 -6.31 -8.37
C THR A 180 -10.53 -5.87 -8.90
N LYS A 181 -10.30 -4.55 -9.01
CA LYS A 181 -8.97 -4.01 -9.36
C LYS A 181 -7.94 -4.30 -8.28
N SER A 182 -8.30 -4.23 -7.00
CA SER A 182 -7.40 -4.58 -5.89
C SER A 182 -6.92 -6.02 -5.99
N ILE A 183 -7.84 -6.98 -6.16
CA ILE A 183 -7.54 -8.41 -6.39
C ILE A 183 -6.60 -8.58 -7.60
N PHE A 184 -6.87 -7.88 -8.70
CA PHE A 184 -6.03 -7.93 -9.90
C PHE A 184 -4.59 -7.46 -9.63
N TYR A 185 -4.39 -6.37 -8.88
CA TYR A 185 -3.05 -5.89 -8.56
C TYR A 185 -2.33 -6.75 -7.52
N TYR A 186 -3.03 -7.32 -6.53
CA TYR A 186 -2.42 -8.29 -5.64
C TYR A 186 -1.95 -9.53 -6.38
N ARG A 187 -2.73 -10.05 -7.33
CA ARG A 187 -2.28 -11.14 -8.23
C ARG A 187 -1.02 -10.77 -8.99
N LYS A 188 -0.96 -9.55 -9.54
CA LYS A 188 0.26 -9.04 -10.21
C LYS A 188 1.45 -8.92 -9.28
N CYS A 189 1.24 -8.50 -8.03
CA CYS A 189 2.30 -8.42 -7.02
C CYS A 189 2.89 -9.81 -6.73
N VAL A 190 2.02 -10.82 -6.56
CA VAL A 190 2.43 -12.21 -6.27
C VAL A 190 3.02 -12.91 -7.49
N SER A 191 2.67 -12.52 -8.72
CA SER A 191 3.21 -13.11 -9.95
C SER A 191 4.65 -12.70 -10.29
N VAL A 192 5.14 -11.60 -9.72
CA VAL A 192 6.55 -11.22 -9.90
C VAL A 192 7.43 -12.22 -9.15
N ARG A 193 8.52 -12.70 -9.76
CA ARG A 193 9.46 -13.58 -9.04
C ARG A 193 9.98 -12.87 -7.77
N PRO A 194 10.04 -13.54 -6.62
CA PRO A 194 10.61 -12.95 -5.42
C PRO A 194 11.99 -12.35 -5.68
N SER A 195 12.24 -11.17 -5.11
CA SER A 195 13.57 -10.58 -5.02
C SER A 195 14.13 -10.87 -3.61
N PRO A 196 15.45 -11.06 -3.44
CA PRO A 196 16.06 -11.23 -2.12
C PRO A 196 15.97 -9.96 -1.25
N LEU A 197 15.61 -8.82 -1.86
CA LEU A 197 15.35 -7.56 -1.17
C LEU A 197 14.04 -7.63 -0.36
N GLU A 198 13.77 -6.62 0.48
CA GLU A 198 12.60 -6.55 1.39
C GLU A 198 11.21 -6.72 0.74
N SER A 199 11.15 -6.75 -0.59
CA SER A 199 9.99 -7.08 -1.41
C SER A 199 9.24 -8.37 -1.00
N GLN A 200 9.91 -9.35 -0.38
CA GLN A 200 9.27 -10.59 0.08
C GLN A 200 8.16 -10.32 1.11
N LYS A 201 8.36 -9.35 2.02
CA LYS A 201 7.35 -8.96 3.01
C LYS A 201 6.09 -8.43 2.33
N LEU A 202 6.26 -7.62 1.28
CA LEU A 202 5.15 -7.07 0.49
C LEU A 202 4.40 -8.15 -0.28
N GLN A 203 5.10 -9.13 -0.85
CA GLN A 203 4.46 -10.26 -1.53
C GLN A 203 3.69 -11.15 -0.55
N GLN A 204 4.24 -11.40 0.64
CA GLN A 204 3.53 -12.17 1.66
C GLN A 204 2.27 -11.42 2.14
N SER A 205 2.37 -10.12 2.38
CA SER A 205 1.23 -9.25 2.67
C SER A 205 0.18 -9.32 1.55
N ALA A 206 0.60 -9.22 0.28
CA ALA A 206 -0.27 -9.34 -0.88
C ALA A 206 -0.99 -10.70 -0.97
N LYS A 207 -0.30 -11.81 -0.67
CA LYS A 207 -0.89 -13.16 -0.65
C LYS A 207 -2.00 -13.25 0.40
N LEU A 208 -1.75 -12.76 1.60
CA LEU A 208 -2.73 -12.76 2.70
C LEU A 208 -3.95 -11.91 2.34
N ALA A 209 -3.73 -10.67 1.89
CA ALA A 209 -4.80 -9.77 1.47
C ALA A 209 -5.66 -10.40 0.35
N LEU A 210 -5.03 -10.99 -0.66
CA LEU A 210 -5.70 -11.67 -1.75
C LEU A 210 -6.57 -12.85 -1.28
N GLN A 211 -6.08 -13.66 -0.33
CA GLN A 211 -6.84 -14.75 0.25
C GLN A 211 -8.08 -14.26 1.00
N HIS A 212 -7.94 -13.17 1.78
CA HIS A 212 -9.06 -12.54 2.48
C HIS A 212 -10.12 -12.01 1.51
N LEU A 213 -9.72 -11.24 0.50
CA LEU A 213 -10.64 -10.65 -0.48
C LEU A 213 -11.41 -11.71 -1.27
N ILE A 214 -10.76 -12.81 -1.64
CA ILE A 214 -11.42 -13.92 -2.35
C ILE A 214 -12.43 -14.62 -1.43
N THR A 215 -12.04 -14.91 -0.20
CA THR A 215 -12.90 -15.58 0.79
C THR A 215 -14.14 -14.76 1.09
N ASP A 216 -13.99 -13.45 1.26
CA ASP A 216 -15.11 -12.56 1.54
C ASP A 216 -15.99 -12.35 0.30
N GLY A 217 -15.42 -12.25 -0.90
CA GLY A 217 -16.18 -12.21 -2.15
C GLY A 217 -17.11 -13.41 -2.33
N HIS A 218 -16.67 -14.61 -1.94
CA HIS A 218 -17.51 -15.82 -1.99
C HIS A 218 -18.69 -15.78 -1.01
N LYS A 219 -18.54 -15.18 0.18
CA LYS A 219 -19.64 -15.06 1.15
C LYS A 219 -20.77 -14.19 0.59
N TYR A 220 -20.44 -13.05 -0.03
CA TYR A 220 -21.45 -12.16 -0.61
C TYR A 220 -22.12 -12.76 -1.86
N ALA A 221 -21.38 -13.51 -2.68
CA ALA A 221 -21.92 -14.20 -3.84
C ALA A 221 -22.82 -15.40 -3.48
N ALA A 222 -22.51 -16.11 -2.38
CA ALA A 222 -23.32 -17.24 -1.92
C ALA A 222 -24.68 -16.81 -1.36
N ASP A 223 -24.76 -15.62 -0.74
CA ASP A 223 -26.02 -15.05 -0.25
C ASP A 223 -26.89 -14.44 -1.36
N THR A 224 -26.28 -14.06 -2.49
CA THR A 224 -27.01 -13.78 -3.73
C THR A 224 -27.29 -15.09 -4.47
N ARG A 225 -28.05 -15.97 -3.81
CA ARG A 225 -28.62 -17.17 -4.43
C ARG A 225 -29.26 -16.77 -5.77
N PRO A 226 -28.92 -17.42 -6.89
CA PRO A 226 -29.58 -17.16 -8.17
C PRO A 226 -31.07 -17.36 -7.98
N ARG A 227 -31.85 -16.28 -7.97
CA ARG A 227 -33.30 -16.39 -8.15
C ARG A 227 -33.47 -16.95 -9.56
N LEU A 228 -33.70 -18.25 -9.63
CA LEU A 228 -34.26 -18.90 -10.81
C LEU A 228 -35.42 -18.01 -11.33
N PRO A 229 -35.56 -17.80 -12.64
CA PRO A 229 -36.67 -17.03 -13.18
C PRO A 229 -37.97 -17.78 -12.89
N SER A 230 -38.58 -17.47 -11.75
CA SER A 230 -39.92 -17.94 -11.40
C SER A 230 -40.92 -17.25 -12.32
N ARG A 231 -41.26 -17.91 -13.41
CA ARG A 231 -42.50 -17.69 -14.17
C ARG A 231 -43.68 -17.99 -13.24
N THR A 232 -44.20 -17.00 -12.53
CA THR A 232 -45.63 -16.96 -12.16
C THR A 232 -46.10 -15.51 -12.09
N SER A 233 -47.27 -15.29 -12.68
CA SER A 233 -48.04 -14.06 -12.72
C SER A 233 -48.59 -13.66 -11.34
N SER A 234 -49.08 -12.41 -11.28
CA SER A 234 -50.22 -11.91 -10.47
C SER A 234 -49.90 -10.95 -9.31
N VAL A 235 -50.21 -9.67 -9.55
CA VAL A 235 -50.91 -8.69 -8.70
C VAL A 235 -50.79 -8.73 -7.16
N SER A 236 -50.27 -7.62 -6.59
CA SER A 236 -50.96 -6.70 -5.66
C SER A 236 -50.06 -6.14 -4.54
N SER A 237 -50.01 -4.82 -4.47
CA SER A 237 -49.96 -3.93 -3.29
C SER A 237 -49.29 -4.42 -2.00
N GLY A 238 -48.15 -3.81 -1.70
CA GLY A 238 -47.57 -3.78 -0.36
C GLY A 238 -46.57 -2.65 -0.25
N ALA A 239 -47.05 -1.45 0.12
CA ALA A 239 -46.21 -0.33 0.48
C ALA A 239 -45.44 -0.68 1.77
N SER A 240 -44.30 -1.35 1.64
CA SER A 240 -43.37 -1.52 2.75
C SER A 240 -42.69 -0.18 2.98
N SER A 241 -43.20 0.57 3.96
CA SER A 241 -42.52 1.70 4.58
C SER A 241 -41.20 1.22 5.18
N SER A 242 -40.18 1.04 4.35
CA SER A 242 -38.82 0.79 4.82
C SER A 242 -38.29 2.11 5.36
N CYS A 243 -38.46 2.33 6.65
CA CYS A 243 -37.87 3.49 7.32
C CYS A 243 -36.36 3.49 7.00
N PRO A 244 -35.80 4.60 6.50
CA PRO A 244 -34.36 4.72 6.35
C PRO A 244 -33.72 4.50 7.74
N MET A 245 -32.70 3.66 7.78
CA MET A 245 -31.89 3.50 8.97
C MET A 245 -30.70 4.44 8.84
N SER A 246 -30.20 4.98 9.95
CA SER A 246 -29.01 5.83 10.01
C SER A 246 -27.83 5.06 10.61
N CYS A 247 -26.63 5.32 10.11
CA CYS A 247 -25.41 4.73 10.64
C CYS A 247 -25.11 5.30 12.03
N SER A 248 -24.90 4.44 13.03
CA SER A 248 -24.63 4.86 14.41
C SER A 248 -23.33 5.63 14.59
N ASN A 249 -22.39 5.55 13.64
CA ASN A 249 -21.13 6.29 13.69
C ASN A 249 -21.18 7.64 12.93
N CYS A 250 -21.67 7.63 11.70
CA CYS A 250 -21.55 8.78 10.79
C CYS A 250 -22.89 9.41 10.39
N GLY A 251 -24.02 8.89 10.89
CA GLY A 251 -25.36 9.41 10.62
C GLY A 251 -25.89 9.16 9.20
N VAL A 252 -25.08 8.64 8.27
CA VAL A 252 -25.50 8.40 6.88
C VAL A 252 -26.70 7.44 6.85
N GLU A 253 -27.74 7.86 6.14
CA GLU A 253 -28.92 7.03 5.90
C GLU A 253 -28.73 6.14 4.66
N LYS A 254 -28.98 4.83 4.82
CA LYS A 254 -28.87 3.86 3.73
C LYS A 254 -29.88 2.75 3.88
N ARG A 255 -30.42 2.28 2.75
CA ARG A 255 -31.25 1.06 2.72
C ARG A 255 -30.33 -0.16 2.84
N GLY A 256 -30.57 -0.99 3.85
CA GLY A 256 -29.81 -2.21 4.11
C GLY A 256 -28.41 -1.90 4.65
N MET A 257 -28.29 -1.78 5.97
CA MET A 257 -27.01 -1.62 6.66
C MET A 257 -26.69 -2.86 7.49
N PRO A 258 -25.41 -3.32 7.52
CA PRO A 258 -24.99 -4.35 8.45
C PRO A 258 -25.25 -3.92 9.90
N VAL A 259 -25.69 -4.89 10.69
CA VAL A 259 -25.99 -4.70 12.12
C VAL A 259 -24.88 -5.35 12.94
N CYS A 260 -24.57 -4.80 14.11
CA CYS A 260 -23.67 -5.45 15.05
C CYS A 260 -24.15 -6.89 15.35
N SER A 261 -23.28 -7.88 15.16
CA SER A 261 -23.62 -9.28 15.36
C SER A 261 -23.94 -9.64 16.82
N LYS A 262 -23.43 -8.85 17.78
CA LYS A 262 -23.60 -9.09 19.22
C LYS A 262 -24.93 -8.54 19.73
N CYS A 263 -25.21 -7.24 19.54
CA CYS A 263 -26.43 -6.61 20.05
C CYS A 263 -27.61 -6.60 19.07
N LYS A 264 -27.35 -6.78 17.76
CA LYS A 264 -28.35 -6.71 16.67
C LYS A 264 -29.21 -5.43 16.66
N SER A 265 -28.76 -4.37 17.33
CA SER A 265 -29.52 -3.11 17.48
C SER A 265 -28.86 -1.91 16.80
N GLN A 266 -27.54 -1.93 16.60
CA GLN A 266 -26.78 -0.81 16.02
C GLN A 266 -26.40 -1.08 14.56
N TYR A 267 -26.66 -0.11 13.68
CA TYR A 267 -26.48 -0.21 12.24
C TYR A 267 -25.27 0.59 11.77
N TYR A 268 -24.50 0.05 10.83
CA TYR A 268 -23.29 0.69 10.35
C TYR A 268 -23.24 0.77 8.84
N CYS A 269 -22.69 1.86 8.32
CA CYS A 269 -22.45 2.05 6.89
C CYS A 269 -21.52 0.95 6.30
N GLY A 270 -20.66 0.37 7.16
CA GLY A 270 -19.66 -0.64 6.85
C GLY A 270 -18.74 -0.90 8.04
N VAL A 271 -17.75 -1.79 7.86
CA VAL A 271 -16.83 -2.23 8.93
C VAL A 271 -15.99 -1.07 9.48
N ARG A 272 -15.68 -0.05 8.66
CA ARG A 272 -14.96 1.15 9.10
C ARG A 272 -15.75 1.94 10.14
N CYS A 273 -17.03 2.21 9.85
CA CYS A 273 -17.96 2.86 10.79
C CYS A 273 -18.07 2.08 12.11
N LEU A 274 -18.15 0.74 12.04
CA LEU A 274 -18.17 -0.13 13.23
C LEU A 274 -16.87 -0.05 14.04
N LYS A 275 -15.70 -0.12 13.39
CA LYS A 275 -14.40 -0.03 14.08
C LYS A 275 -14.19 1.34 14.73
N ALA A 276 -14.60 2.42 14.06
CA ALA A 276 -14.51 3.78 14.59
C ALA A 276 -15.46 3.99 15.78
N HIS A 277 -16.68 3.44 15.74
CA HIS A 277 -17.64 3.54 16.83
C HIS A 277 -17.37 2.57 17.98
N LYS A 278 -16.52 1.55 17.78
CA LYS A 278 -16.23 0.50 18.75
C LYS A 278 -16.00 0.98 20.19
N PRO A 279 -15.15 1.98 20.50
CA PRO A 279 -14.90 2.40 21.89
C PRO A 279 -16.14 2.90 22.61
N VAL A 280 -17.08 3.52 21.90
CA VAL A 280 -18.36 3.99 22.45
C VAL A 280 -19.36 2.83 22.47
N HIS A 281 -19.44 2.10 21.36
CA HIS A 281 -20.36 0.98 21.21
C HIS A 281 -20.16 -0.10 22.26
N ASP A 282 -18.92 -0.45 22.61
CA ASP A 282 -18.61 -1.52 23.57
C ASP A 282 -19.20 -1.25 24.97
N LEU A 283 -19.43 0.02 25.34
CA LEU A 283 -20.08 0.41 26.59
C LEU A 283 -21.58 0.08 26.61
N GLU A 284 -22.22 0.10 25.44
CA GLU A 284 -23.66 -0.10 25.26
C GLU A 284 -24.00 -1.46 24.62
N CYS A 285 -22.98 -2.21 24.18
CA CYS A 285 -23.14 -3.46 23.44
C CYS A 285 -23.36 -4.65 24.40
N SER A 286 -24.57 -4.71 24.96
CA SER A 286 -25.10 -5.88 25.66
C SER A 286 -25.67 -6.89 24.66
N ALA A 287 -25.36 -8.17 24.87
CA ALA A 287 -26.04 -9.25 24.16
C ALA A 287 -27.43 -9.42 24.81
N LEU A 288 -28.47 -9.28 24.01
CA LEU A 288 -29.82 -9.74 24.37
C LEU A 288 -29.89 -11.25 24.25
#